data_AF-A0AA96ZT86-F1
#
_entry.id   AF-A0AA96ZT86-F1
#
_cell.length_a   1.000
_cell.length_b   1.000
_cell.length_c   1.000
_cell.angle_alpha   90.00
_cell.angle_beta   90.00
_cell.angle_gamma   90.00
#
_symmetry.space_group_name_H-M   'P 1'
#
loop_
_entity.id
_entity.type
_entity.pdbx_description
1 polymer ?
#
loop_
_entity_poly.entity_id
_entity_poly.type
_entity_poly.pdbx_seq_one_letter_code
_entity_poly.pdbx_strand_id
1 'polypeptide(L)'
;MTKEYTRKKPIISGTVSPIYKKKIDRLVEAGEFASVSDFINQAVSDLLKKYENNMPAIESNYFTDDEIEALRIIIREKAVEMNFNKGKKKS
;
A
#
# COMPACT_ATOMS: atom_id res chain seq x y z
N MET A 1 20.33 18.74 -18.09
CA MET A 1 19.42 17.64 -18.45
C MET A 1 19.25 16.75 -17.23
N THR A 2 18.14 16.89 -16.52
CA THR A 2 17.77 16.05 -15.36
C THR A 2 17.33 14.69 -15.86
N LYS A 3 18.04 13.63 -15.49
CA LYS A 3 17.62 12.25 -15.76
C LYS A 3 16.41 11.94 -14.87
N GLU A 4 15.21 11.93 -15.43
CA GLU A 4 14.05 11.38 -14.75
C GLU A 4 14.26 9.88 -14.54
N TYR A 5 14.46 9.47 -13.29
CA TYR A 5 14.46 8.07 -12.89
C TYR A 5 13.01 7.58 -12.90
N THR A 6 12.51 7.13 -14.05
CA THR A 6 11.26 6.36 -14.12
C THR A 6 11.48 5.07 -13.34
N ARG A 7 10.93 4.95 -12.13
CA ARG A 7 10.96 3.70 -11.37
C ARG A 7 10.28 2.62 -12.22
N LYS A 8 10.96 1.50 -12.44
CA LYS A 8 10.36 0.34 -13.13
C LYS A 8 9.14 -0.11 -12.34
N LYS A 9 8.04 -0.42 -13.03
CA LYS A 9 6.85 -1.00 -12.40
C LYS A 9 7.27 -2.26 -11.63
N PRO A 10 6.79 -2.46 -10.39
CA PRO A 10 7.08 -3.68 -9.64
C PRO A 10 6.55 -4.88 -10.41
N ILE A 11 7.36 -5.94 -10.51
CA ILE A 11 7.02 -7.17 -11.22
C ILE A 11 6.56 -8.20 -10.19
N ILE A 12 5.38 -8.76 -10.39
CA ILE A 12 4.87 -9.89 -9.60
C ILE A 12 5.15 -11.17 -10.40
N SER A 13 5.93 -12.08 -9.81
CA SER A 13 6.23 -13.39 -10.38
C SER A 13 5.89 -14.49 -9.38
N GLY A 14 5.19 -15.53 -9.83
CA GLY A 14 4.82 -16.66 -9.00
C GLY A 14 4.64 -17.94 -9.83
N THR A 15 4.77 -19.09 -9.16
CA THR A 15 4.50 -20.40 -9.76
C THR A 15 3.02 -20.73 -9.67
N VAL A 16 2.48 -21.30 -10.74
CA VAL A 16 1.08 -21.71 -10.84
C VAL A 16 1.03 -23.18 -11.20
N SER A 17 0.11 -23.94 -10.57
CA SER A 17 -0.07 -25.36 -10.88
C SER A 17 -0.45 -25.56 -12.36
N PRO A 18 0.09 -26.61 -13.03
CA PRO A 18 -0.17 -26.87 -14.44
C PRO A 18 -1.67 -26.95 -14.80
N ILE A 19 -2.50 -27.44 -13.87
CA ILE A 19 -3.95 -27.56 -14.07
C ILE A 19 -4.59 -26.19 -14.24
N TYR A 20 -4.22 -25.22 -13.39
CA TYR A 20 -4.74 -23.87 -13.48
C TYR A 20 -4.17 -23.13 -14.68
N LYS A 21 -2.88 -23.31 -14.98
CA LYS A 21 -2.25 -22.74 -16.18
C LYS A 21 -3.00 -23.13 -17.45
N LYS A 22 -3.33 -24.42 -17.62
CA LYS A 22 -4.14 -24.90 -18.76
C LYS A 22 -5.52 -24.26 -18.84
N LYS A 23 -6.18 -24.03 -17.70
CA LYS A 23 -7.48 -23.36 -17.68
C LYS A 23 -7.36 -21.89 -18.11
N ILE A 24 -6.35 -21.19 -17.60
CA ILE A 24 -6.08 -19.79 -17.94
C ILE A 24 -5.77 -19.67 -19.43
N ASP A 25 -4.93 -20.55 -19.97
CA ASP A 25 -4.58 -20.53 -21.39
C ASP A 25 -5.80 -20.72 -22.29
N ARG A 26 -6.72 -21.62 -21.95
CA ARG A 26 -7.98 -21.79 -22.69
C ARG A 26 -8.85 -20.52 -22.70
N LEU A 27 -8.90 -19.78 -21.60
CA LEU A 27 -9.68 -18.54 -21.52
C LEU A 27 -9.05 -17.44 -22.36
N VAL A 28 -7.72 -17.37 -22.40
CA VAL A 28 -6.98 -16.44 -23.27
C VAL A 28 -7.15 -16.83 -24.76
N GLU A 29 -7.04 -18.12 -25.09
CA GLU A 29 -7.25 -18.66 -26.44
C GLU A 29 -8.68 -18.45 -26.95
N ALA A 30 -9.68 -18.52 -26.05
CA ALA A 30 -11.06 -18.20 -26.36
C ALA A 30 -11.31 -16.69 -26.59
N GLY A 31 -10.32 -15.84 -26.35
CA GLY A 31 -10.42 -14.39 -26.51
C GLY A 31 -11.15 -13.69 -25.36
N GLU A 32 -11.43 -14.38 -24.25
CA GLU A 32 -12.06 -13.75 -23.07
C GLU A 32 -11.10 -12.76 -22.38
N PHE A 33 -9.79 -13.01 -22.48
CA PHE A 33 -8.75 -12.16 -21.90
C PHE A 33 -7.65 -11.88 -22.93
N ALA A 34 -7.09 -10.67 -22.91
CA ALA A 34 -6.06 -10.27 -23.87
C ALA A 34 -4.73 -11.02 -23.66
N SER A 35 -4.46 -11.45 -22.42
CA SER A 35 -3.26 -12.23 -22.08
C SER A 35 -3.43 -12.92 -20.72
N VAL A 36 -2.51 -13.83 -20.41
CA VAL A 36 -2.39 -14.43 -19.07
C VAL A 36 -2.20 -13.37 -17.99
N SER A 37 -1.43 -12.31 -18.28
CA SER A 37 -1.20 -11.23 -17.31
C SER A 37 -2.46 -10.42 -17.06
N ASP A 38 -3.27 -10.19 -18.10
CA ASP A 38 -4.54 -9.48 -18.00
C ASP A 38 -5.52 -10.27 -17.11
N PHE A 39 -5.64 -11.58 -17.34
CA PHE A 39 -6.42 -12.48 -16.49
C PHE A 39 -5.98 -12.40 -15.01
N ILE A 40 -4.67 -12.51 -14.73
CA ILE A 40 -4.17 -12.48 -13.35
C ILE A 40 -4.44 -11.13 -12.69
N ASN A 41 -4.24 -10.02 -13.39
CA ASN A 41 -4.50 -8.68 -12.86
C ASN A 41 -5.99 -8.48 -12.51
N GLN A 42 -6.90 -8.92 -13.39
CA GLN A 42 -8.33 -8.85 -13.14
C GLN A 42 -8.74 -9.76 -11.96
N ALA A 43 -8.26 -11.00 -11.93
CA ALA A 43 -8.54 -11.94 -10.85
C ALA A 43 -8.05 -11.44 -9.48
N VAL A 44 -6.86 -10.86 -9.42
CA VAL A 44 -6.31 -10.25 -8.20
C VAL A 44 -7.15 -9.05 -7.77
N SER A 45 -7.55 -8.19 -8.72
CA SER A 45 -8.39 -7.02 -8.43
C SER A 45 -9.74 -7.44 -7.86
N ASP A 46 -10.38 -8.46 -8.41
CA ASP A 46 -11.65 -8.98 -7.93
C ASP A 46 -11.53 -9.66 -6.57
N LEU A 47 -10.41 -10.35 -6.33
CA LEU A 47 -10.10 -10.93 -5.03
C LEU A 47 -9.96 -9.83 -3.97
N LEU A 48 -9.18 -8.78 -4.25
CA LEU A 48 -8.99 -7.65 -3.33
C LEU A 48 -10.30 -6.96 -3.02
N LYS A 49 -11.15 -6.67 -4.01
CA LYS A 49 -12.50 -6.12 -3.78
C LYS A 49 -13.33 -7.00 -2.85
N LYS A 50 -13.26 -8.33 -3.00
CA LYS A 50 -13.96 -9.26 -2.10
C LYS A 50 -13.38 -9.21 -0.69
N TYR A 51 -12.07 -9.10 -0.53
CA TYR A 51 -11.46 -8.93 0.79
C TYR A 51 -11.86 -7.61 1.44
N GLU A 52 -11.84 -6.50 0.70
CA GLU A 52 -12.27 -5.18 1.18
C GLU A 52 -13.75 -5.19 1.60
N ASN A 53 -14.62 -5.83 0.81
CA ASN A 53 -16.05 -5.89 1.10
C ASN A 53 -16.41 -6.84 2.25
N ASN A 54 -15.59 -7.87 2.52
CA ASN A 54 -15.85 -8.87 3.56
C ASN A 54 -15.02 -8.66 4.83
N MET A 55 -14.03 -7.77 4.80
CA MET A 55 -13.43 -7.27 6.03
C MET A 55 -14.39 -6.23 6.62
N PRO A 56 -14.92 -6.42 7.86
CA PRO A 56 -15.47 -5.28 8.58
C PRO A 56 -14.36 -4.24 8.56
N ALA A 57 -14.68 -3.03 8.10
CA ALA A 57 -13.72 -1.94 7.86
C ALA A 57 -12.54 -2.14 8.80
N ILE A 58 -11.40 -2.60 8.27
CA ILE A 58 -10.17 -2.55 9.06
C ILE A 58 -10.05 -1.05 9.27
N GLU A 59 -10.48 -0.59 10.44
CA GLU A 59 -10.28 0.76 10.91
C GLU A 59 -8.80 0.97 10.66
N SER A 60 -8.57 1.73 9.62
CA SER A 60 -7.25 1.95 9.12
C SER A 60 -6.56 2.58 10.32
N ASN A 61 -5.60 1.89 10.95
CA ASN A 61 -4.86 2.37 12.14
C ASN A 61 -3.96 3.58 11.77
N TYR A 62 -4.45 4.44 10.88
CA TYR A 62 -3.93 5.75 10.61
C TYR A 62 -4.68 6.68 11.55
N PHE A 63 -3.93 7.41 12.35
CA PHE A 63 -4.45 8.54 13.08
C PHE A 63 -5.20 9.46 12.11
N THR A 64 -6.39 9.90 12.50
CA THR A 64 -7.13 10.96 11.82
C THR A 64 -6.28 12.24 11.76
N ASP A 65 -6.58 13.15 10.83
CA ASP A 65 -5.86 14.43 10.73
C ASP A 65 -5.90 15.22 12.05
N ASP A 66 -6.99 15.12 12.79
CA ASP A 66 -7.16 15.73 14.12
C ASP A 66 -6.25 15.09 15.18
N GLU A 67 -6.14 13.76 15.19
CA GLU A 67 -5.23 13.03 16.09
C GLU A 67 -3.75 13.31 15.75
N ILE A 68 -3.42 13.43 14.45
CA ILE A 68 -2.08 13.82 14.01
C ILE A 68 -1.74 15.22 14.49
N GLU A 69 -2.67 16.18 14.40
CA GLU A 69 -2.41 17.55 14.88
C GLU A 69 -2.31 17.61 16.41
N ALA A 70 -3.13 16.84 17.14
CA ALA A 70 -3.01 16.71 18.58
C ALA A 70 -1.61 16.19 19.00
N LEU A 71 -1.12 15.14 18.32
CA LEU A 71 0.23 14.62 18.55
C LEU A 71 1.32 15.66 18.25
N ARG A 72 1.17 16.45 17.19
CA ARG A 72 2.12 17.52 16.85
C ARG A 72 2.18 18.61 17.92
N ILE A 73 1.05 19.01 18.49
CA ILE A 73 1.00 20.00 19.57
C ILE A 73 1.77 19.48 20.79
N ILE A 74 1.49 18.25 21.22
CA ILE A 74 2.16 17.62 22.36
C ILE A 74 3.68 17.57 22.15
N ILE A 75 4.13 17.18 20.96
CA ILE A 75 5.56 17.12 20.62
C ILE A 75 6.20 18.52 20.67
N ARG A 76 5.53 19.55 20.16
CA ARG A 76 6.03 20.95 20.20
C ARG A 76 6.15 21.46 21.63
N GLU A 77 5.13 21.26 22.45
CA GLU A 77 5.14 21.64 23.87
C GLU A 77 6.29 20.96 24.62
N LYS A 78 6.46 19.65 24.40
CA LYS A 78 7.55 18.90 25.05
C LYS A 78 8.93 19.36 24.60
N ALA A 79 9.11 19.70 23.33
CA ALA A 79 10.36 20.26 22.83
C ALA A 79 10.69 21.62 23.46
N VAL A 80 9.68 22.47 23.72
CA VAL A 80 9.85 23.75 24.41
C VAL A 80 10.27 23.54 25.87
N GLU A 81 9.60 22.65 26.60
CA GLU A 81 9.99 22.29 27.98
C GLU A 81 11.45 21.81 28.07
N MET A 82 11.85 20.94 27.13
CA MET A 82 13.21 20.39 27.09
C MET A 82 14.26 21.45 26.81
N ASN A 83 13.97 22.43 25.94
CA ASN A 83 14.88 23.53 25.64
C ASN A 83 14.96 24.54 26.80
N PHE A 84 13.86 24.78 27.50
CA PHE A 84 13.84 25.62 28.71
C PHE A 84 14.68 25.01 29.84
N ASN A 85 14.59 23.69 30.06
CA ASN A 85 15.41 22.99 31.06
C ASN A 85 16.91 22.91 30.69
N LYS A 86 17.27 22.92 29.40
CA LYS A 86 18.67 23.03 28.97
C LYS A 86 19.27 24.41 29.23
N GLY A 87 18.45 25.47 29.17
CA GLY A 87 18.86 26.84 29.50
C GLY A 87 19.17 27.03 30.99
N LYS A 88 18.42 26.37 31.88
CA LYS A 88 18.64 26.44 33.34
C LYS A 88 19.88 25.70 33.85
N LYS A 89 20.42 24.73 33.10
CA LYS A 89 21.65 24.00 33.48
C LYS A 89 22.95 24.71 33.11
N LYS A 90 22.88 25.88 32.45
CA LYS A 90 24.04 26.69 32.05
C LYS A 90 24.16 28.01 32.81
N SER A 91 23.36 28.23 33.85
CA SER A 91 23.46 29.40 34.73
C SER A 91 23.92 29.01 36.13
#